data_AF-A0A7X7Z447-F1
#
_entry.id   AF-A0A7X7Z447-F1
#
_cell.length_a   1.000
_cell.length_b   1.000
_cell.length_c   1.000
_cell.angle_alpha   90.00
_cell.angle_beta   90.00
_cell.angle_gamma   90.00
#
_symmetry.space_group_name_H-M   'P 1'
#
loop_
_entity.id
_entity.type
_entity.pdbx_description
1 polymer ?
#
loop_
_entity_poly.entity_id
_entity_poly.type
_entity_poly.pdbx_seq_one_letter_code
_entity_poly.pdbx_strand_id
1 'polypeptide(L)'
;MDNTFSYDLRVLLCPQCGAPIEAKPEGGLFKCNFCGVNMMLGSRLGQAPATPTAPSSSAAPAGAADDEGRRLEALRAQDGKPLMPPPNLRYLMSLGLLSEDHLELALKEWQAARGRLVAQPTAADAEQLYFLTLMLYQYYSSKREVLRIRALLETASELLANSRYMDIVRCLLSRSAANSKDLEAAEKWLSLCNDRSADLQTDTEYRFSKAHLLTIQKQWPEVLKLLGDNLTAIPIADSSDAVCGMLRANALEKMGQLDQARLQIEQLISKSYIGPQTLTHIMTRYQDLNLPICEQSFGPLAEKVQAATKPKKFSLLRLLIRYLLPLAGVVALVLHFVSLPFLPDNDSFREAMLTVGITLIILSFSFALPGFFLRKFLGQSADRERLLKEGIAGKAEIISVTPTGWTVNDVPRYKFELLITLPNQEPFRATELLLMTPDQQPNFQPGVTIGLKADPKNPKKFALLLG
;
A
#
# COMPACT_ATOMS: atom_id res chain seq x y z
N MET A 1 -20.71 26.41 -7.02
CA MET A 1 -19.72 25.38 -7.38
C MET A 1 -18.49 25.67 -6.55
N ASP A 2 -17.86 24.64 -5.98
CA ASP A 2 -16.61 24.81 -5.25
C ASP A 2 -15.50 25.08 -6.27
N ASN A 3 -14.90 26.27 -6.22
CA ASN A 3 -13.83 26.68 -7.14
C ASN A 3 -12.43 26.45 -6.56
N THR A 4 -12.29 25.69 -5.46
CA THR A 4 -11.00 25.43 -4.81
C THR A 4 -9.93 24.90 -5.77
N PHE A 5 -10.33 24.13 -6.78
CA PHE A 5 -9.42 23.59 -7.81
C PHE A 5 -9.36 24.39 -9.11
N SER A 6 -10.09 25.50 -9.20
CA SER A 6 -10.07 26.36 -10.37
C SER A 6 -8.63 26.62 -10.79
N TYR A 7 -8.35 26.40 -12.06
CA TYR A 7 -7.02 26.62 -12.59
C TYR A 7 -6.59 28.06 -12.40
N ASP A 8 -7.51 29.02 -12.45
CA ASP A 8 -7.18 30.44 -12.38
C ASP A 8 -6.85 30.89 -10.94
N LEU A 9 -7.13 30.05 -9.94
CA LEU A 9 -6.64 30.20 -8.58
C LEU A 9 -5.29 29.50 -8.41
N ARG A 10 -4.34 30.16 -7.76
CA ARG A 10 -3.07 29.55 -7.36
C ARG A 10 -3.05 29.39 -5.85
N VAL A 11 -2.94 28.16 -5.37
CA VAL A 11 -2.87 27.87 -3.94
C VAL A 11 -1.60 27.08 -3.69
N LEU A 12 -0.73 27.58 -2.80
CA LEU A 12 0.54 26.93 -2.47
C LEU A 12 0.64 26.66 -0.98
N LEU A 13 1.58 25.83 -0.55
CA LEU A 13 1.94 25.72 0.85
C LEU A 13 2.97 26.79 1.21
N CYS A 14 2.77 27.47 2.33
CA CYS A 14 3.76 28.34 2.94
C CYS A 14 5.05 27.54 3.24
N PRO A 15 6.25 28.02 2.84
CA PRO A 15 7.51 27.33 3.10
C PRO A 15 7.88 27.28 4.59
N GLN A 16 7.34 28.21 5.40
CA GLN A 16 7.65 28.28 6.83
C GLN A 16 6.73 27.39 7.66
N CYS A 17 5.40 27.49 7.48
CA CYS A 17 4.42 26.84 8.36
C CYS A 17 3.57 25.76 7.68
N GLY A 18 3.73 25.55 6.37
CA GLY A 18 2.94 24.55 5.62
C GLY A 18 1.44 24.85 5.55
N ALA A 19 1.00 26.07 5.85
CA ALA A 19 -0.40 26.47 5.67
C ALA A 19 -0.69 26.79 4.20
N PRO A 20 -1.90 26.52 3.69
CA PRO A 20 -2.30 26.90 2.34
C PRO A 20 -2.36 28.43 2.22
N ILE A 21 -1.80 28.96 1.14
CA ILE A 21 -1.81 30.38 0.80
C ILE A 21 -2.38 30.56 -0.60
N GLU A 22 -3.30 31.50 -0.76
CA GLU A 22 -3.76 31.93 -2.08
C GLU A 22 -2.80 32.97 -2.64
N ALA A 23 -2.42 32.78 -3.89
CA ALA A 23 -1.54 33.65 -4.64
C ALA A 23 -2.17 33.97 -5.99
N LYS A 24 -1.68 35.04 -6.62
CA LYS A 24 -2.05 35.35 -7.99
C LYS A 24 -1.23 34.50 -8.97
N PRO A 25 -1.80 34.06 -10.10
CA PRO A 25 -1.07 33.32 -11.13
C PRO A 25 0.19 34.06 -11.62
N GLU A 26 0.15 35.38 -11.75
CA GLU A 26 1.30 36.21 -12.16
C GLU A 26 2.45 36.26 -11.14
N GLY A 27 2.24 35.74 -9.92
CA GLY A 27 3.23 35.80 -8.84
C GLY A 27 3.23 37.15 -8.12
N GLY A 28 4.35 37.50 -7.51
CA GLY A 28 4.53 38.71 -6.69
C GLY A 28 4.86 38.44 -5.23
N LEU A 29 4.77 39.49 -4.41
CA LEU A 29 5.02 39.46 -2.97
C LEU A 29 3.72 39.09 -2.23
N PHE A 30 3.76 38.05 -1.41
CA PHE A 30 2.62 37.57 -0.62
C PHE A 30 3.01 37.45 0.85
N LYS A 31 2.08 37.79 1.74
CA LYS A 31 2.22 37.56 3.18
C LYS A 31 1.38 36.35 3.58
N CYS A 32 1.99 35.38 4.25
CA CYS A 32 1.26 34.24 4.79
C CYS A 32 0.32 34.71 5.92
N ASN A 33 -0.99 34.48 5.78
CA ASN A 33 -1.98 34.87 6.80
C ASN A 33 -1.85 34.08 8.12
N PHE A 34 -1.10 32.98 8.13
CA PHE A 34 -0.97 32.11 9.30
C PHE A 34 0.28 32.45 10.14
N CYS A 35 1.46 32.54 9.52
CA CYS A 35 2.71 32.81 10.24
C CYS A 35 3.32 34.19 9.95
N GLY A 36 2.73 34.98 9.06
CA GLY A 36 3.17 36.34 8.75
C GLY A 36 4.40 36.47 7.85
N VAL A 37 5.02 35.36 7.41
CA VAL A 37 6.20 35.40 6.53
C VAL A 37 5.87 36.00 5.17
N ASN A 38 6.75 36.87 4.66
CA ASN A 38 6.68 37.38 3.31
C ASN A 38 7.36 36.40 2.34
N MET A 39 6.77 36.16 1.18
CA MET A 39 7.26 35.24 0.17
C MET A 39 7.21 35.92 -1.19
N MET A 40 8.29 35.77 -1.96
CA MET A 40 8.31 36.14 -3.37
C MET A 40 7.98 34.90 -4.20
N LEU A 41 6.90 34.96 -4.98
CA LEU A 41 6.54 33.92 -5.93
C LEU A 41 6.81 34.42 -7.34
N GLY A 42 7.51 33.63 -8.15
CA GLY A 42 7.54 33.89 -9.59
C GLY A 42 6.14 33.72 -10.20
N SER A 43 5.93 34.20 -11.43
CA SER A 43 4.76 33.80 -12.20
C SER A 43 4.64 32.28 -12.15
N ARG A 44 3.42 31.77 -11.97
CA ARG A 44 3.13 30.37 -12.28
C ARG A 44 3.72 30.16 -13.65
N LEU A 45 4.76 29.33 -13.73
CA LEU A 45 5.48 29.12 -14.97
C LEU A 45 4.41 28.81 -16.00
N GLY A 46 4.38 29.58 -17.09
CA GLY A 46 3.58 29.27 -18.26
C GLY A 46 4.06 27.92 -18.76
N GLN A 47 3.49 26.86 -18.19
CA GLN A 47 3.68 25.49 -18.59
C GLN A 47 2.93 25.37 -19.90
N ALA A 48 3.53 25.91 -20.97
CA ALA A 48 3.22 25.44 -22.31
C ALA A 48 3.15 23.91 -22.19
N PRO A 49 2.06 23.27 -22.68
CA PRO A 49 1.90 21.82 -22.60
C PRO A 49 3.25 21.21 -22.93
N ALA A 50 3.79 20.39 -22.02
CA ALA A 50 5.18 19.95 -22.09
C ALA A 50 5.41 19.52 -23.54
N THR A 51 6.14 20.34 -24.31
CA THR A 51 6.48 19.97 -25.68
C THR A 51 7.22 18.67 -25.44
N PRO A 52 6.71 17.50 -25.88
CA PRO A 52 7.15 16.21 -25.40
C PRO A 52 8.66 16.24 -25.47
N THR A 53 9.31 16.34 -24.31
CA THR A 53 10.76 16.51 -24.25
C THR A 53 11.24 15.24 -24.89
N ALA A 54 11.67 15.38 -26.15
CA ALA A 54 12.01 14.25 -26.98
C ALA A 54 12.93 13.38 -26.14
N PRO A 55 12.70 12.07 -26.04
CA PRO A 55 13.70 11.20 -25.45
C PRO A 55 15.00 11.54 -26.18
N SER A 56 16.02 11.91 -25.42
CA SER A 56 17.35 12.11 -25.97
C SER A 56 17.66 10.91 -26.87
N SER A 57 17.77 11.17 -28.17
CA SER A 57 18.01 10.25 -29.29
C SER A 57 16.89 9.28 -29.71
N SER A 58 16.03 9.71 -30.65
CA SER A 58 15.95 9.15 -32.02
C SER A 58 14.68 9.66 -32.73
N ALA A 59 14.85 10.14 -33.95
CA ALA A 59 13.78 10.70 -34.78
C ALA A 59 12.75 9.63 -35.16
N ALA A 60 11.46 9.90 -34.99
CA ALA A 60 10.38 9.04 -35.45
C ALA A 60 9.79 9.56 -36.78
N PRO A 61 9.77 8.75 -37.86
CA PRO A 61 9.07 9.06 -39.10
C PRO A 61 7.60 8.59 -39.09
N ALA A 62 6.84 9.04 -40.10
CA ALA A 62 5.41 8.87 -40.27
C ALA A 62 4.94 7.39 -40.27
N GLY A 63 4.41 6.93 -39.14
CA GLY A 63 3.82 5.61 -38.95
C GLY A 63 3.00 5.50 -37.65
N ALA A 64 2.08 6.44 -37.42
CA ALA A 64 1.44 6.66 -36.12
C ALA A 64 0.68 5.45 -35.51
N ALA A 65 0.16 4.52 -36.33
CA ALA A 65 -0.51 3.32 -35.83
C ALA A 65 0.47 2.20 -35.42
N ASP A 66 1.57 2.05 -36.16
CA ASP A 66 2.66 1.13 -35.80
C ASP A 66 3.41 1.63 -34.55
N ASP A 67 3.45 2.95 -34.36
CA ASP A 67 4.02 3.60 -33.17
C ASP A 67 3.24 3.28 -31.87
N GLU A 68 1.91 3.32 -31.87
CA GLU A 68 1.13 3.06 -30.64
C GLU A 68 1.20 1.60 -30.19
N GLY A 69 1.16 0.64 -31.12
CA GLY A 69 1.32 -0.78 -30.78
C GLY A 69 2.66 -1.07 -30.11
N ARG A 70 3.75 -0.51 -30.67
CA ARG A 70 5.10 -0.62 -30.09
C ARG A 70 5.20 0.07 -28.73
N ARG A 71 4.56 1.23 -28.57
CA ARG A 71 4.51 1.94 -27.28
C ARG A 71 3.83 1.09 -26.21
N LEU A 72 2.64 0.53 -26.50
CA LEU A 72 1.93 -0.33 -25.55
C LEU A 72 2.74 -1.58 -25.19
N GLU A 73 3.48 -2.16 -26.14
CA GLU A 73 4.37 -3.28 -25.85
C GLU A 73 5.54 -2.88 -24.93
N ALA A 74 6.14 -1.72 -25.16
CA ALA A 74 7.17 -1.16 -24.28
C ALA A 74 6.63 -0.85 -22.88
N LEU A 75 5.37 -0.46 -22.75
CA LEU A 75 4.69 -0.28 -21.47
C LEU A 75 4.46 -1.62 -20.76
N ARG A 76 4.03 -2.68 -21.48
CA ARG A 76 3.90 -4.04 -20.90
C ARG A 76 5.22 -4.56 -20.32
N ALA A 77 6.35 -4.26 -20.95
CA ALA A 77 7.68 -4.66 -20.44
C ALA A 77 8.09 -3.98 -19.11
N GLN A 78 7.35 -2.95 -18.68
CA GLN A 78 7.54 -2.27 -17.40
C GLN A 78 6.63 -2.82 -16.30
N ASP A 79 5.66 -3.67 -16.64
CA ASP A 79 4.73 -4.24 -15.69
C ASP A 79 5.43 -5.11 -14.63
N GLY A 80 4.84 -5.19 -13.43
CA GLY A 80 5.43 -5.86 -12.27
C GLY A 80 6.63 -5.13 -11.62
N LYS A 81 6.90 -3.88 -12.01
CA LYS A 81 7.94 -3.01 -11.41
C LYS A 81 7.27 -1.82 -10.70
N PRO A 82 6.67 -2.04 -9.51
CA PRO A 82 5.98 -0.96 -8.81
C PRO A 82 6.95 0.16 -8.43
N LEU A 83 6.45 1.39 -8.48
CA LEU A 83 7.19 2.55 -8.00
C LEU A 83 7.21 2.51 -6.45
N MET A 84 8.35 2.11 -5.90
CA MET A 84 8.52 1.92 -4.45
C MET A 84 9.03 3.19 -3.77
N PRO A 85 8.52 3.53 -2.56
CA PRO A 85 9.02 4.69 -1.84
C PRO A 85 10.50 4.51 -1.51
N PRO A 86 11.29 5.61 -1.57
CA PRO A 86 12.67 5.63 -1.12
C PRO A 86 12.83 4.98 0.27
N PRO A 87 13.89 4.18 0.51
CA PRO A 87 14.06 3.48 1.79
C PRO A 87 14.01 4.40 3.00
N ASN A 88 14.51 5.63 2.87
CA ASN A 88 14.51 6.66 3.92
C ASN A 88 13.13 7.23 4.23
N LEU A 89 12.05 6.82 3.56
CA LEU A 89 10.68 7.23 3.87
C LEU A 89 9.86 6.11 4.54
N ARG A 90 10.40 4.88 4.60
CA ARG A 90 9.64 3.72 5.10
C ARG A 90 9.22 3.87 6.57
N TYR A 91 10.03 4.57 7.36
CA TYR A 91 9.75 4.82 8.78
C TYR A 91 8.51 5.68 9.02
N LEU A 92 8.10 6.48 8.03
CA LEU A 92 6.89 7.30 8.10
C LEU A 92 5.61 6.47 7.94
N MET A 93 5.72 5.25 7.40
CA MET A 93 4.58 4.44 7.02
C MET A 93 4.29 3.33 8.04
N SER A 94 3.02 3.13 8.34
CA SER A 94 2.50 1.95 9.02
C SER A 94 1.48 1.27 8.10
N LEU A 95 1.70 -0.01 7.78
CA LEU A 95 0.87 -0.77 6.84
C LEU A 95 0.72 -0.09 5.45
N GLY A 96 1.76 0.61 4.99
CA GLY A 96 1.76 1.33 3.72
C GLY A 96 1.01 2.67 3.71
N LEU A 97 0.56 3.14 4.87
CA LEU A 97 -0.11 4.43 5.04
C LEU A 97 0.68 5.35 5.97
N LEU A 98 0.58 6.66 5.78
CA LEU A 98 1.11 7.63 6.74
C LEU A 98 0.33 7.52 8.06
N SER A 99 1.02 7.21 9.15
CA SER A 99 0.41 7.21 10.49
C SER A 99 0.22 8.64 11.00
N GLU A 100 -0.85 8.87 11.77
CA GLU A 100 -1.17 10.19 12.32
C GLU A 100 -0.03 10.75 13.19
N ASP A 101 0.62 9.90 13.99
CA ASP A 101 1.77 10.27 14.83
C ASP A 101 3.01 10.72 14.02
N HIS A 102 3.05 10.44 12.72
CA HIS A 102 4.16 10.83 11.84
C HIS A 102 3.81 12.00 10.91
N LEU A 103 2.62 12.60 11.04
CA LEU A 103 2.19 13.70 10.16
C LEU A 103 3.16 14.89 10.20
N GLU A 104 3.50 15.37 11.41
CA GLU A 104 4.39 16.52 11.57
C GLU A 104 5.79 16.24 11.01
N LEU A 105 6.29 15.03 11.21
CA LEU A 105 7.58 14.60 10.69
C LEU A 105 7.57 14.52 9.16
N ALA A 106 6.52 13.94 8.56
CA ALA A 106 6.35 13.88 7.11
C ALA A 106 6.26 15.29 6.48
N LEU A 107 5.56 16.22 7.14
CA LEU A 107 5.51 17.62 6.69
C LEU A 107 6.87 18.30 6.77
N LYS A 108 7.63 18.06 7.83
CA LYS A 108 9.00 18.59 7.99
C LYS A 108 9.92 18.05 6.89
N GLU A 109 9.89 16.75 6.63
CA GLU A 109 10.66 16.12 5.54
C GLU A 109 10.24 16.67 4.17
N TRP A 110 8.95 16.91 3.96
CA TRP A 110 8.43 17.46 2.70
C TRP A 110 8.93 18.90 2.48
N GLN A 111 8.90 19.75 3.51
CA GLN A 111 9.44 21.11 3.43
C GLN A 111 10.96 21.12 3.23
N ALA A 112 11.68 20.18 3.85
CA ALA A 112 13.11 20.02 3.64
C ALA A 112 13.43 19.62 2.20
N ALA A 113 12.71 18.65 1.62
CA ALA A 113 12.86 18.24 0.22
C ALA A 113 12.54 19.40 -0.74
N ARG A 114 11.49 20.18 -0.47
CA ARG A 114 11.19 21.41 -1.19
C ARG A 114 12.35 22.40 -1.15
N GLY A 115 12.91 22.66 0.03
CA GLY A 115 14.04 23.58 0.19
C GLY A 115 15.25 23.16 -0.63
N ARG A 116 15.57 21.86 -0.65
CA ARG A 116 16.66 21.29 -1.47
C ARG A 116 16.39 21.45 -2.96
N LEU A 117 15.19 21.15 -3.44
CA LEU A 117 14.83 21.32 -4.85
C LEU A 117 14.90 22.78 -5.32
N VAL A 118 14.51 23.74 -4.48
CA VAL A 118 14.64 25.16 -4.80
C VAL A 118 16.10 25.59 -4.88
N ALA A 119 16.96 25.05 -4.00
CA ALA A 119 18.39 25.38 -3.99
C ALA A 119 19.15 24.71 -5.15
N GLN A 120 18.92 23.42 -5.35
CA GLN A 120 19.57 22.61 -6.38
C GLN A 120 18.68 21.41 -6.75
N PRO A 121 17.97 21.45 -7.88
CA PRO A 121 17.12 20.35 -8.32
C PRO A 121 17.92 19.06 -8.56
N THR A 122 17.59 17.98 -7.86
CA THR A 122 18.13 16.64 -8.11
C THR A 122 17.00 15.64 -8.34
N ALA A 123 17.28 14.56 -9.07
CA ALA A 123 16.29 13.50 -9.30
C ALA A 123 15.87 12.81 -8.00
N ALA A 124 16.81 12.62 -7.05
CA ALA A 124 16.54 12.01 -5.75
C ALA A 124 15.63 12.88 -4.88
N ASP A 125 15.85 14.19 -4.83
CA ASP A 125 14.98 15.10 -4.08
C ASP A 125 13.59 15.22 -4.73
N ALA A 126 13.50 15.16 -6.05
CA ALA A 126 12.24 15.15 -6.78
C ALA A 126 11.43 13.88 -6.44
N GLU A 127 12.07 12.72 -6.43
CA GLU A 127 11.45 11.46 -6.02
C GLU A 127 11.00 11.50 -4.55
N GLN A 128 11.85 11.99 -3.65
CA GLN A 128 11.50 12.13 -2.24
C GLN A 128 10.30 13.06 -2.05
N LEU A 129 10.29 14.24 -2.68
CA LEU A 129 9.16 15.18 -2.62
C LEU A 129 7.87 14.53 -3.17
N TYR A 130 7.96 13.81 -4.28
CA TYR A 130 6.83 13.12 -4.89
C TYR A 130 6.20 12.10 -3.93
N PHE A 131 6.99 11.20 -3.33
CA PHE A 131 6.46 10.19 -2.41
C PHE A 131 5.88 10.79 -1.12
N LEU A 132 6.52 11.81 -0.57
CA LEU A 132 5.98 12.57 0.56
C LEU A 132 4.66 13.26 0.18
N THR A 133 4.55 13.76 -1.05
CA THR A 133 3.31 14.34 -1.59
C THR A 133 2.19 13.30 -1.66
N LEU A 134 2.46 12.08 -2.13
CA LEU A 134 1.47 11.00 -2.17
C LEU A 134 0.99 10.60 -0.77
N MET A 135 1.91 10.44 0.18
CA MET A 135 1.59 10.10 1.57
C MET A 135 0.70 11.17 2.22
N LEU A 136 1.08 12.44 2.10
CA LEU A 136 0.31 13.56 2.63
C LEU A 136 -1.03 13.73 1.91
N TYR A 137 -1.07 13.53 0.59
CA TYR A 137 -2.32 13.56 -0.19
C TYR A 137 -3.31 12.52 0.30
N GLN A 138 -2.85 11.28 0.53
CA GLN A 138 -3.71 10.21 1.04
C GLN A 138 -4.23 10.52 2.44
N TYR A 139 -3.36 11.02 3.33
CA TYR A 139 -3.75 11.47 4.68
C TYR A 139 -4.83 12.56 4.62
N TYR A 140 -4.57 13.68 3.92
CA TYR A 140 -5.51 14.79 3.83
C TYR A 140 -6.80 14.43 3.08
N SER A 141 -6.74 13.52 2.11
CA SER A 141 -7.93 12.97 1.44
C SER A 141 -8.84 12.25 2.43
N SER A 142 -8.28 11.46 3.35
CA SER A 142 -9.06 10.77 4.38
C SER A 142 -9.72 11.72 5.38
N LYS A 143 -9.10 12.88 5.62
CA LYS A 143 -9.61 13.95 6.49
C LYS A 143 -10.47 14.98 5.76
N ARG A 144 -10.63 14.85 4.43
CA ARG A 144 -11.36 15.78 3.54
C ARG A 144 -10.84 17.22 3.62
N GLU A 145 -9.53 17.42 3.79
CA GLU A 145 -8.89 18.74 3.84
C GLU A 145 -8.58 19.28 2.43
N VAL A 146 -9.64 19.63 1.70
CA VAL A 146 -9.60 19.95 0.26
C VAL A 146 -8.61 21.08 -0.08
N LEU A 147 -8.61 22.18 0.69
CA LEU A 147 -7.71 23.31 0.44
C LEU A 147 -6.23 22.94 0.66
N ARG A 148 -5.92 22.07 1.64
CA ARG A 148 -4.55 21.57 1.83
C ARG A 148 -4.13 20.64 0.71
N ILE A 149 -5.02 19.76 0.24
CA ILE A 149 -4.77 18.90 -0.92
C ILE A 149 -4.41 19.75 -2.14
N ARG A 150 -5.22 20.77 -2.44
CA ARG A 150 -4.97 21.71 -3.53
C ARG A 150 -3.59 22.34 -3.40
N ALA A 151 -3.30 22.94 -2.24
CA ALA A 151 -2.04 23.63 -1.98
C ALA A 151 -0.81 22.72 -2.07
N LEU A 152 -0.91 21.51 -1.51
CA LEU A 152 0.13 20.50 -1.52
C LEU A 152 0.47 20.07 -2.95
N LEU A 153 -0.55 19.66 -3.71
CA LEU A 153 -0.36 19.16 -5.07
C LEU A 153 0.11 20.26 -6.02
N GLU A 154 -0.43 21.48 -5.93
CA GLU A 154 0.03 22.57 -6.79
C GLU A 154 1.48 22.97 -6.47
N THR A 155 1.85 23.06 -5.18
CA THR A 155 3.26 23.31 -4.80
C THR A 155 4.19 22.23 -5.31
N ALA A 156 3.81 20.95 -5.18
CA ALA A 156 4.58 19.84 -5.71
C ALA A 156 4.70 19.93 -7.24
N SER A 157 3.62 20.27 -7.96
CA SER A 157 3.63 20.38 -9.41
C SER A 157 4.57 21.48 -9.94
N GLU A 158 4.69 22.60 -9.23
CA GLU A 158 5.61 23.68 -9.60
C GLU A 158 7.08 23.29 -9.36
N LEU A 159 7.35 22.54 -8.29
CA LEU A 159 8.71 22.09 -7.95
C LEU A 159 9.19 20.92 -8.80
N LEU A 160 8.26 20.08 -9.28
CA LEU A 160 8.56 18.87 -10.04
C LEU A 160 8.59 19.10 -11.56
N ALA A 161 8.58 20.35 -12.02
CA ALA A 161 8.33 20.74 -13.42
C ALA A 161 9.14 19.98 -14.51
N ASN A 162 10.34 19.50 -14.17
CA ASN A 162 11.23 18.78 -15.09
C ASN A 162 11.30 17.26 -14.82
N SER A 163 10.27 16.68 -14.21
CA SER A 163 10.25 15.26 -13.83
C SER A 163 8.97 14.56 -14.26
N ARG A 164 9.04 13.24 -14.47
CA ARG A 164 7.86 12.39 -14.73
C ARG A 164 6.78 12.50 -13.64
N TYR A 165 7.17 12.86 -12.43
CA TYR A 165 6.28 13.01 -11.29
C TYR A 165 5.33 14.20 -11.42
N MET A 166 5.67 15.22 -12.22
CA MET A 166 4.80 16.37 -12.46
C MET A 166 3.46 15.94 -13.04
N ASP A 167 3.45 15.09 -14.08
CA ASP A 167 2.22 14.67 -14.75
C ASP A 167 1.33 13.83 -13.83
N ILE A 168 1.93 13.00 -12.98
CA ILE A 168 1.20 12.24 -11.96
C ILE A 168 0.54 13.19 -10.94
N VAL A 169 1.26 14.22 -10.48
CA VAL A 169 0.70 15.21 -9.55
C VAL A 169 -0.41 16.04 -10.20
N ARG A 170 -0.29 16.40 -11.49
CA ARG A 170 -1.36 17.07 -12.23
C ARG A 170 -2.58 16.17 -12.45
N CYS A 171 -2.36 14.87 -12.67
CA CYS A 171 -3.41 13.86 -12.68
C CYS A 171 -4.18 13.81 -11.34
N LEU A 172 -3.48 13.90 -10.21
CA LEU A 172 -4.09 14.02 -8.87
C LEU A 172 -4.89 15.32 -8.70
N LEU A 173 -4.39 16.45 -9.22
CA LEU A 173 -5.13 17.72 -9.25
C LEU A 173 -6.42 17.59 -10.06
N SER A 174 -6.36 16.98 -11.25
CA SER A 174 -7.53 16.74 -12.10
C SER A 174 -8.58 15.90 -11.39
N ARG A 175 -8.20 14.77 -10.76
CA ARG A 175 -9.15 13.93 -10.00
C ARG A 175 -9.75 14.67 -8.81
N SER A 176 -8.96 15.48 -8.11
CA SER A 176 -9.45 16.27 -6.96
C SER A 176 -10.43 17.37 -7.39
N ALA A 177 -10.17 18.02 -8.52
CA ALA A 177 -11.10 18.97 -9.15
C ALA A 177 -12.42 18.27 -9.55
N ALA A 178 -12.33 17.12 -10.21
CA ALA A 178 -13.50 16.33 -10.62
C ALA A 178 -14.35 15.88 -9.41
N ASN A 179 -13.70 15.44 -8.33
CA ASN A 179 -14.37 15.10 -7.06
C ASN A 179 -15.08 16.31 -6.42
N SER A 180 -14.55 17.52 -6.65
CA SER A 180 -15.15 18.79 -6.20
C SER A 180 -16.21 19.32 -7.17
N LYS A 181 -16.54 18.54 -8.21
CA LYS A 181 -17.49 18.87 -9.29
C LYS A 181 -17.06 20.06 -10.16
N ASP A 182 -15.77 20.40 -10.17
CA ASP A 182 -15.16 21.39 -11.05
C ASP A 182 -14.56 20.68 -12.28
N LEU A 183 -15.43 20.33 -13.24
CA LEU A 183 -15.04 19.54 -14.41
C LEU A 183 -14.17 20.33 -15.39
N GLU A 184 -14.38 21.65 -15.48
CA GLU A 184 -13.59 22.53 -16.32
C GLU A 184 -12.14 22.59 -15.81
N ALA A 185 -11.96 22.80 -14.51
CA ALA A 185 -10.62 22.73 -13.92
C ALA A 185 -10.01 21.34 -14.05
N ALA A 186 -10.80 20.27 -13.88
CA ALA A 186 -10.32 18.90 -14.04
C ALA A 186 -9.76 18.64 -15.44
N GLU A 187 -10.45 19.10 -16.49
CA GLU A 187 -10.00 19.04 -17.88
C GLU A 187 -8.75 19.89 -18.11
N LYS A 188 -8.74 21.12 -17.59
CA LYS A 188 -7.60 22.04 -17.73
C LYS A 188 -6.34 21.47 -17.09
N TRP A 189 -6.40 20.92 -15.88
CA TRP A 189 -5.26 20.24 -15.23
C TRP A 189 -4.76 19.03 -16.04
N LEU A 190 -5.68 18.23 -16.57
CA LEU A 190 -5.35 17.03 -17.33
C LEU A 190 -4.78 17.35 -18.71
N SER A 191 -5.19 18.46 -19.34
CA SER A 191 -4.69 18.91 -20.64
C SER A 191 -3.20 19.29 -20.64
N LEU A 192 -2.62 19.46 -19.46
CA LEU A 192 -1.20 19.78 -19.28
C LEU A 192 -0.30 18.54 -19.17
N CYS A 193 -0.88 17.35 -19.06
CA CYS A 193 -0.18 16.08 -18.94
C CYS A 193 0.18 15.50 -20.32
N ASN A 194 1.23 14.69 -20.39
CA ASN A 194 1.52 13.88 -21.57
C ASN A 194 0.54 12.69 -21.66
N ASP A 195 -0.35 12.69 -22.65
CA ASP A 195 -1.36 11.64 -22.88
C ASP A 195 -0.81 10.37 -23.54
N ARG A 196 0.46 10.37 -23.97
CA ARG A 196 1.17 9.25 -24.60
C ARG A 196 2.53 9.01 -23.96
N SER A 197 2.61 9.04 -22.63
CA SER A 197 3.84 8.73 -21.89
C SER A 197 4.41 7.36 -22.24
N ALA A 198 5.74 7.27 -22.32
CA ALA A 198 6.47 6.01 -22.46
C ALA A 198 6.77 5.33 -21.09
N ASP A 199 6.47 6.00 -19.98
CA ASP A 199 6.57 5.49 -18.61
C ASP A 199 5.19 4.97 -18.17
N LEU A 200 5.11 3.68 -17.79
CA LEU A 200 3.87 2.98 -17.46
C LEU A 200 3.10 3.62 -16.32
N GLN A 201 3.79 4.08 -15.27
CA GLN A 201 3.13 4.72 -14.14
C GLN A 201 2.47 6.04 -14.57
N THR A 202 3.18 6.84 -15.36
CA THR A 202 2.67 8.13 -15.87
C THR A 202 1.51 7.94 -16.85
N ASP A 203 1.62 7.00 -17.80
CA ASP A 203 0.53 6.66 -18.73
C ASP A 203 -0.71 6.14 -17.98
N THR A 204 -0.50 5.28 -16.99
CA THR A 204 -1.57 4.76 -16.13
C THR A 204 -2.30 5.86 -15.37
N GLU A 205 -1.57 6.80 -14.78
CA GLU A 205 -2.15 7.91 -14.01
C GLU A 205 -2.96 8.87 -14.89
N TYR A 206 -2.50 9.11 -16.12
CA TYR A 206 -3.28 9.86 -17.11
C TYR A 206 -4.58 9.13 -17.46
N ARG A 207 -4.48 7.84 -17.84
CA ARG A 207 -5.65 7.02 -18.21
C ARG A 207 -6.64 6.90 -17.06
N PHE A 208 -6.16 6.70 -15.83
CA PHE A 208 -7.01 6.66 -14.66
C PHE A 208 -7.74 8.00 -14.48
N SER A 209 -7.03 9.13 -14.52
CA SER A 209 -7.65 10.45 -14.35
C SER A 209 -8.68 10.76 -15.43
N LYS A 210 -8.36 10.47 -16.69
CA LYS A 210 -9.28 10.68 -17.81
C LYS A 210 -10.49 9.74 -17.72
N ALA A 211 -10.30 8.45 -17.40
CA ALA A 211 -11.39 7.51 -17.20
C ALA A 211 -12.31 7.92 -16.05
N HIS A 212 -11.74 8.41 -14.94
CA HIS A 212 -12.49 8.92 -13.80
C HIS A 212 -13.36 10.12 -14.19
N LEU A 213 -12.78 11.08 -14.91
CA LEU A 213 -13.50 12.25 -15.43
C LEU A 213 -14.63 11.85 -16.41
N LEU A 214 -14.33 10.99 -17.38
CA LEU A 214 -15.31 10.46 -18.34
C LEU A 214 -16.44 9.70 -17.62
N THR A 215 -16.14 9.01 -16.52
CA THR A 215 -17.14 8.31 -15.69
C THR A 215 -18.09 9.31 -15.03
N ILE A 216 -17.58 10.41 -14.48
CA ILE A 216 -18.42 11.49 -13.92
C ILE A 216 -19.30 12.13 -15.02
N GLN A 217 -18.74 12.32 -16.22
CA GLN A 217 -19.43 12.84 -17.40
C GLN A 217 -20.36 11.81 -18.07
N LYS A 218 -20.40 10.56 -17.58
CA LYS A 218 -21.20 9.46 -18.12
C LYS A 218 -20.86 9.09 -19.57
N GLN A 219 -19.61 9.27 -19.99
CA GLN A 219 -19.10 8.95 -21.32
C GLN A 219 -18.49 7.53 -21.35
N TRP A 220 -19.35 6.52 -21.16
CA TRP A 220 -18.93 5.11 -20.99
C TRP A 220 -18.13 4.52 -22.17
N PRO A 221 -18.51 4.76 -23.45
CA PRO A 221 -17.73 4.23 -24.58
C PRO A 221 -16.29 4.75 -24.60
N GLU A 222 -16.07 6.02 -24.24
CA GLU A 222 -14.73 6.61 -24.20
C GLU A 222 -13.89 6.04 -23.04
N VAL A 223 -14.51 5.64 -21.92
CA VAL A 223 -13.81 4.91 -20.85
C VAL A 223 -13.25 3.59 -21.38
N LEU A 224 -14.04 2.83 -22.16
CA LEU A 224 -13.60 1.56 -22.74
C LEU A 224 -12.58 1.74 -23.85
N LYS A 225 -12.70 2.79 -24.67
CA LYS A 225 -11.67 3.14 -25.66
C LYS A 225 -10.32 3.45 -24.99
N LEU A 226 -10.36 4.11 -23.84
CA LEU A 226 -9.17 4.51 -23.10
C LEU A 226 -8.53 3.38 -22.30
N LEU A 227 -9.34 2.53 -21.64
CA LEU A 227 -8.87 1.45 -20.78
C LEU A 227 -8.85 0.08 -21.48
N GLY A 228 -9.40 -0.04 -22.67
CA GLY A 228 -9.67 -1.32 -23.33
C GLY A 228 -10.90 -2.03 -22.75
N ASP A 229 -11.39 -3.04 -23.47
CA ASP A 229 -12.58 -3.84 -23.13
C ASP A 229 -12.27 -5.04 -22.21
N ASN A 230 -10.99 -5.38 -22.01
CA ASN A 230 -10.48 -6.46 -21.17
C ASN A 230 -9.25 -6.00 -20.35
N LEU A 231 -8.89 -6.74 -19.28
CA LEU A 231 -7.76 -6.37 -18.40
C LEU A 231 -6.39 -6.36 -19.09
N THR A 232 -6.24 -7.06 -20.22
CA THR A 232 -4.96 -7.21 -20.93
C THR A 232 -4.82 -6.30 -22.16
N ALA A 233 -5.90 -5.63 -22.57
CA ALA A 233 -5.92 -4.79 -23.76
C ALA A 233 -4.93 -3.62 -23.65
N ILE A 234 -4.96 -2.92 -22.51
CA ILE A 234 -4.10 -1.77 -22.21
C ILE A 234 -3.30 -2.11 -20.94
N PRO A 235 -1.96 -2.00 -20.95
CA PRO A 235 -1.16 -2.17 -19.75
C PRO A 235 -1.49 -1.07 -18.74
N ILE A 236 -1.71 -1.48 -17.49
CA ILE A 236 -2.00 -0.60 -16.36
C ILE A 236 -1.05 -0.99 -15.24
N ALA A 237 -0.42 -0.01 -14.59
CA ALA A 237 0.45 -0.28 -13.45
C ALA A 237 -0.34 -0.96 -12.31
N ASP A 238 0.27 -1.94 -11.65
CA ASP A 238 -0.32 -2.71 -10.54
C ASP A 238 -1.03 -1.84 -9.48
N SER A 239 -0.47 -0.67 -9.19
CA SER A 239 -1.01 0.29 -8.22
C SER A 239 -2.42 0.80 -8.55
N SER A 240 -2.80 0.82 -9.82
CA SER A 240 -4.08 1.34 -10.32
C SER A 240 -4.97 0.27 -10.96
N ASP A 241 -4.51 -0.99 -11.03
CA ASP A 241 -5.25 -2.09 -11.66
C ASP A 241 -6.66 -2.25 -11.11
N ALA A 242 -6.79 -2.23 -9.77
CA ALA A 242 -8.07 -2.41 -9.11
C ALA A 242 -9.06 -1.28 -9.47
N VAL A 243 -8.61 -0.01 -9.45
CA VAL A 243 -9.50 1.12 -9.71
C VAL A 243 -9.83 1.27 -11.19
N CYS A 244 -8.85 1.12 -12.09
CA CYS A 244 -9.08 1.14 -13.53
C CYS A 244 -9.95 -0.04 -13.98
N GLY A 245 -9.73 -1.23 -13.42
CA GLY A 245 -10.56 -2.40 -13.65
C GLY A 245 -12.01 -2.19 -13.22
N MET A 246 -12.24 -1.57 -12.05
CA MET A 246 -13.59 -1.22 -11.61
C MET A 246 -14.26 -0.15 -12.48
N LEU A 247 -13.51 0.87 -12.93
CA LEU A 247 -14.04 1.87 -13.88
C LEU A 247 -14.43 1.24 -15.23
N ARG A 248 -13.61 0.31 -15.73
CA ARG A 248 -13.90 -0.48 -16.94
C ARG A 248 -15.15 -1.33 -16.77
N ALA A 249 -15.24 -2.10 -15.69
CA ALA A 249 -16.42 -2.90 -15.37
C ALA A 249 -17.69 -2.04 -15.24
N ASN A 250 -17.58 -0.86 -14.63
CA ASN A 250 -18.69 0.08 -14.53
C ASN A 250 -19.14 0.57 -15.91
N ALA A 251 -18.21 0.91 -16.81
CA ALA A 251 -18.56 1.34 -18.16
C ALA A 251 -19.28 0.21 -18.93
N LEU A 252 -18.80 -1.04 -18.84
CA LEU A 252 -19.48 -2.22 -19.40
C LEU A 252 -20.90 -2.38 -18.83
N GLU A 253 -21.06 -2.27 -17.51
CA GLU A 253 -22.36 -2.34 -16.84
C GLU A 253 -23.32 -1.26 -17.37
N LYS A 254 -22.88 0.00 -17.44
CA LYS A 254 -23.71 1.12 -17.92
C LYS A 254 -24.03 1.03 -19.41
N MET A 255 -23.30 0.21 -20.17
CA MET A 255 -23.59 -0.13 -21.56
C MET A 255 -24.46 -1.40 -21.71
N GLY A 256 -24.95 -1.98 -20.62
CA GLY A 256 -25.80 -3.18 -20.62
C GLY A 256 -25.05 -4.51 -20.75
N GLN A 257 -23.71 -4.49 -20.72
CA GLN A 257 -22.86 -5.67 -20.87
C GLN A 257 -22.55 -6.30 -19.50
N LEU A 258 -23.61 -6.68 -18.77
CA LEU A 258 -23.51 -7.14 -17.37
C LEU A 258 -22.61 -8.37 -17.19
N ASP A 259 -22.65 -9.32 -18.11
CA ASP A 259 -21.83 -10.54 -18.00
C ASP A 259 -20.34 -10.24 -18.16
N GLN A 260 -19.97 -9.33 -19.06
CA GLN A 260 -18.59 -8.88 -19.22
C GLN A 260 -18.12 -8.07 -18.00
N ALA A 261 -18.97 -7.19 -17.47
CA ALA A 261 -18.68 -6.45 -16.25
C ALA A 261 -18.42 -7.37 -15.05
N ARG A 262 -19.22 -8.43 -14.89
CA ARG A 262 -19.02 -9.45 -13.85
C ARG A 262 -17.72 -10.22 -14.06
N LEU A 263 -17.45 -10.69 -15.28
CA LEU A 263 -16.23 -11.40 -15.61
C LEU A 263 -14.98 -10.57 -15.28
N GLN A 264 -15.00 -9.27 -15.58
CA GLN A 264 -13.93 -8.34 -15.22
C GLN A 264 -13.68 -8.27 -13.72
N ILE A 265 -14.74 -8.14 -12.93
CA ILE A 265 -14.63 -8.09 -11.46
C ILE A 265 -14.11 -9.43 -10.92
N GLU A 266 -14.58 -10.57 -11.45
CA GLU A 266 -14.08 -11.89 -11.07
C GLU A 266 -12.59 -12.06 -11.39
N GLN A 267 -12.14 -11.58 -12.56
CA GLN A 267 -10.73 -11.59 -12.93
C GLN A 267 -9.91 -10.70 -11.99
N LEU A 268 -10.40 -9.51 -11.61
CA LEU A 268 -9.73 -8.66 -10.61
C LEU A 268 -9.60 -9.37 -9.25
N ILE A 269 -10.65 -10.04 -8.77
CA ILE A 269 -10.63 -10.81 -7.51
C ILE A 269 -9.63 -11.97 -7.58
N SER A 270 -9.44 -12.56 -8.77
CA SER A 270 -8.49 -13.66 -8.96
C SER A 270 -7.03 -13.23 -8.87
N LYS A 271 -6.73 -11.93 -9.05
CA LYS A 271 -5.37 -11.41 -8.89
C LYS A 271 -4.98 -11.39 -7.40
N SER A 272 -3.90 -12.09 -7.06
CA SER A 272 -3.49 -12.36 -5.66
C SER A 272 -3.23 -11.11 -4.80
N TYR A 273 -2.85 -9.99 -5.41
CA TYR A 273 -2.57 -8.72 -4.72
C TYR A 273 -3.80 -7.81 -4.59
N ILE A 274 -4.89 -8.09 -5.30
CA ILE A 274 -6.14 -7.32 -5.20
C ILE A 274 -7.08 -8.05 -4.24
N GLY A 275 -6.96 -7.69 -2.97
CA GLY A 275 -7.87 -8.21 -1.95
C GLY A 275 -9.32 -7.76 -2.22
N PRO A 276 -10.33 -8.59 -1.87
CA PRO A 276 -11.74 -8.20 -2.00
C PRO A 276 -12.11 -6.92 -1.19
N GLN A 277 -11.35 -6.64 -0.13
CA GLN A 277 -11.47 -5.41 0.66
C GLN A 277 -11.10 -4.16 -0.15
N THR A 278 -10.11 -4.26 -1.05
CA THR A 278 -9.71 -3.16 -1.92
C THR A 278 -10.85 -2.75 -2.85
N LEU A 279 -11.55 -3.71 -3.44
CA LEU A 279 -12.71 -3.43 -4.30
C LEU A 279 -13.86 -2.78 -3.53
N THR A 280 -14.13 -3.28 -2.31
CA THR A 280 -15.14 -2.69 -1.41
C THR A 280 -14.80 -1.25 -1.04
N HIS A 281 -13.52 -0.97 -0.76
CA HIS A 281 -13.04 0.38 -0.46
C HIS A 281 -13.18 1.32 -1.66
N ILE A 282 -12.85 0.85 -2.87
CA ILE A 282 -13.05 1.60 -4.11
C ILE A 282 -14.53 1.95 -4.28
N MET A 283 -15.44 0.98 -4.16
CA MET A 283 -16.88 1.24 -4.29
C MET A 283 -17.38 2.24 -3.25
N THR A 284 -16.97 2.10 -1.99
CA THR A 284 -17.35 3.02 -0.91
C THR A 284 -16.88 4.43 -1.22
N ARG A 285 -15.63 4.59 -1.70
CA ARG A 285 -15.09 5.90 -2.10
C ARG A 285 -15.89 6.54 -3.23
N TYR A 286 -16.30 5.77 -4.23
CA TYR A 286 -17.10 6.27 -5.35
C TYR A 286 -18.55 6.58 -4.95
N GLN A 287 -19.10 5.82 -4.00
CA GLN A 287 -20.40 6.10 -3.39
C GLN A 287 -20.38 7.43 -2.60
N ASP A 288 -19.32 7.71 -1.83
CA ASP A 288 -19.11 8.97 -1.11
C ASP A 288 -19.07 10.19 -2.06
N LEU A 289 -18.62 9.98 -3.30
CA LEU A 289 -18.58 10.98 -4.37
C LEU A 289 -19.93 11.13 -5.11
N ASN A 290 -20.98 10.42 -4.66
CA ASN A 290 -22.27 10.32 -5.33
C ASN A 290 -22.14 9.82 -6.79
N LEU A 291 -21.21 8.89 -7.02
CA LEU A 291 -20.96 8.23 -8.30
C LEU A 291 -20.89 6.72 -8.07
N PRO A 292 -22.01 6.05 -7.70
CA PRO A 292 -21.98 4.62 -7.46
C PRO A 292 -21.57 3.88 -8.75
N ILE A 293 -20.62 2.95 -8.60
CA ILE A 293 -20.08 2.16 -9.71
C ILE A 293 -20.35 0.67 -9.50
N CYS A 294 -20.56 -0.06 -10.59
CA CYS A 294 -20.72 -1.52 -10.60
C CYS A 294 -21.85 -2.04 -9.68
N GLU A 295 -22.96 -1.31 -9.52
CA GLU A 295 -24.02 -1.64 -8.58
C GLU A 295 -24.65 -3.01 -8.87
N GLN A 296 -24.87 -3.31 -10.15
CA GLN A 296 -25.53 -4.55 -10.58
C GLN A 296 -24.55 -5.72 -10.73
N SER A 297 -23.32 -5.42 -11.10
CA SER A 297 -22.30 -6.42 -11.42
C SER A 297 -21.55 -6.89 -10.18
N PHE A 298 -21.35 -6.00 -9.19
CA PHE A 298 -20.67 -6.34 -7.95
C PHE A 298 -21.59 -7.04 -6.95
N GLY A 299 -22.89 -6.72 -6.89
CA GLY A 299 -23.82 -7.29 -5.90
C GLY A 299 -23.76 -8.82 -5.75
N PRO A 300 -23.90 -9.61 -6.84
CA PRO A 300 -23.78 -11.07 -6.79
C PRO A 300 -22.40 -11.58 -6.37
N LEU A 301 -21.35 -10.78 -6.60
CA LEU A 301 -19.97 -11.09 -6.23
C LEU A 301 -19.65 -10.65 -4.81
N ALA A 302 -20.39 -9.67 -4.26
CA ALA A 302 -20.20 -9.15 -2.92
C ALA A 302 -20.33 -10.26 -1.87
N GLU A 303 -21.21 -11.25 -2.08
CA GLU A 303 -21.30 -12.41 -1.21
C GLU A 303 -20.05 -13.30 -1.29
N LYS A 304 -19.50 -13.55 -2.49
CA LYS A 304 -18.25 -14.29 -2.67
C LYS A 304 -17.07 -13.54 -2.03
N VAL A 305 -17.00 -12.23 -2.23
CA VAL A 305 -16.03 -11.31 -1.63
C VAL A 305 -16.14 -11.34 -0.11
N GLN A 306 -17.33 -11.17 0.44
CA GLN A 306 -17.58 -11.22 1.88
C GLN A 306 -17.31 -12.61 2.48
N ALA A 307 -17.61 -13.69 1.75
CA ALA A 307 -17.30 -15.05 2.17
C ALA A 307 -15.79 -15.32 2.18
N ALA A 308 -15.04 -14.74 1.24
CA ALA A 308 -13.59 -14.79 1.21
C ALA A 308 -12.96 -13.95 2.34
N THR A 309 -13.55 -12.81 2.69
CA THR A 309 -13.03 -11.92 3.76
C THR A 309 -13.50 -12.29 5.15
N LYS A 310 -14.65 -12.96 5.30
CA LYS A 310 -15.09 -13.46 6.60
C LYS A 310 -13.96 -14.34 7.10
N PRO A 311 -13.35 -14.04 8.25
CA PRO A 311 -12.37 -14.93 8.84
C PRO A 311 -13.08 -16.27 8.93
N LYS A 312 -12.66 -17.27 8.14
CA LYS A 312 -13.38 -18.55 7.98
C LYS A 312 -13.78 -18.96 9.38
N LYS A 313 -15.08 -18.84 9.73
CA LYS A 313 -15.58 -19.06 11.10
C LYS A 313 -14.88 -20.31 11.54
N PHE A 314 -14.04 -20.22 12.56
CA PHE A 314 -13.21 -21.33 13.01
C PHE A 314 -14.15 -22.51 13.17
N SER A 315 -14.20 -23.40 12.16
CA SER A 315 -15.34 -24.29 12.07
C SER A 315 -15.26 -25.16 13.31
N LEU A 316 -16.41 -25.47 13.91
CA LEU A 316 -16.43 -26.34 15.08
C LEU A 316 -15.62 -27.61 14.78
N LEU A 317 -15.68 -28.10 13.54
CA LEU A 317 -14.82 -29.17 13.01
C LEU A 317 -13.31 -28.87 13.09
N ARG A 318 -12.81 -27.67 12.74
CA ARG A 318 -11.40 -27.30 12.95
C ARG A 318 -11.06 -27.14 14.43
N LEU A 319 -11.99 -26.69 15.27
CA LEU A 319 -11.80 -26.65 16.73
C LEU A 319 -11.71 -28.09 17.29
N LEU A 320 -12.62 -28.98 16.87
CA LEU A 320 -12.64 -30.41 17.20
C LEU A 320 -11.35 -31.09 16.68
N ILE A 321 -10.95 -30.90 15.42
CA ILE A 321 -9.70 -31.47 14.88
C ILE A 321 -8.49 -30.92 15.64
N ARG A 322 -8.49 -29.63 15.99
CA ARG A 322 -7.36 -28.98 16.65
C ARG A 322 -7.21 -29.33 18.13
N TYR A 323 -8.29 -29.65 18.83
CA TYR A 323 -8.26 -29.94 20.27
C TYR A 323 -8.70 -31.36 20.63
N LEU A 324 -9.74 -31.89 20.01
CA LEU A 324 -10.25 -33.23 20.29
C LEU A 324 -9.46 -34.34 19.60
N LEU A 325 -8.93 -34.13 18.39
CA LEU A 325 -8.06 -35.14 17.75
C LEU A 325 -6.78 -35.40 18.55
N PRO A 326 -6.00 -34.38 18.98
CA PRO A 326 -4.84 -34.62 19.84
C PRO A 326 -5.24 -35.13 21.23
N LEU A 327 -6.36 -34.67 21.81
CA LEU A 327 -6.86 -35.21 23.08
C LEU A 327 -7.21 -36.70 22.96
N ALA A 328 -7.89 -37.09 21.88
CA ALA A 328 -8.21 -38.49 21.59
C ALA A 328 -6.93 -39.32 21.36
N GLY A 329 -5.92 -38.76 20.69
CA GLY A 329 -4.60 -39.39 20.56
C GLY A 329 -3.92 -39.62 21.91
N VAL A 330 -3.97 -38.64 22.82
CA VAL A 330 -3.42 -38.77 24.19
C VAL A 330 -4.21 -39.81 25.00
N VAL A 331 -5.55 -39.81 24.90
CA VAL A 331 -6.39 -40.81 25.59
C VAL A 331 -6.11 -42.21 25.06
N ALA A 332 -6.01 -42.39 23.74
CA ALA A 332 -5.69 -43.67 23.11
C ALA A 332 -4.28 -44.16 23.53
N LEU A 333 -3.30 -43.25 23.59
CA LEU A 333 -1.95 -43.54 24.10
C LEU A 333 -2.01 -44.04 25.54
N VAL A 334 -2.69 -43.32 26.44
CA VAL A 334 -2.80 -43.69 27.85
C VAL A 334 -3.51 -45.04 27.99
N LEU A 335 -4.63 -45.26 27.30
CA LEU A 335 -5.34 -46.54 27.30
C LEU A 335 -4.47 -47.69 26.77
N HIS A 336 -3.66 -47.45 25.74
CA HIS A 336 -2.73 -48.44 25.22
C HIS A 336 -1.70 -48.86 26.27
N PHE A 337 -1.04 -47.90 26.95
CA PHE A 337 -0.07 -48.20 28.00
C PHE A 337 -0.69 -48.87 29.23
N VAL A 338 -1.90 -48.48 29.63
CA VAL A 338 -2.60 -49.06 30.78
C VAL A 338 -3.08 -50.48 30.49
N SER A 339 -3.49 -50.79 29.26
CA SER A 339 -4.00 -52.11 28.87
C SER A 339 -2.90 -53.13 28.58
N LEU A 340 -1.70 -52.67 28.19
CA LEU A 340 -0.53 -53.49 27.82
C LEU A 340 -0.16 -54.63 28.79
N PRO A 341 -0.20 -54.46 30.13
CA PRO A 341 0.10 -55.55 31.08
C PRO A 341 -1.06 -56.54 31.29
N PHE A 342 -2.28 -56.22 30.83
CA PHE A 342 -3.47 -57.07 30.98
C PHE A 342 -3.80 -57.90 29.73
N LEU A 343 -3.02 -57.77 28.66
CA LEU A 343 -3.23 -58.52 27.43
C LEU A 343 -2.68 -59.95 27.57
N PRO A 344 -3.42 -60.99 27.11
CA PRO A 344 -2.92 -62.36 27.09
C PRO A 344 -1.68 -62.48 26.20
N ASP A 345 -0.80 -63.44 26.49
CA ASP A 345 0.47 -63.73 25.77
C ASP A 345 0.24 -64.34 24.37
N ASN A 346 -0.70 -63.78 23.59
CA ASN A 346 -0.82 -64.04 22.17
C ASN A 346 -0.09 -62.95 21.39
N ASP A 347 1.07 -63.30 20.84
CA ASP A 347 1.96 -62.39 20.13
C ASP A 347 1.25 -61.62 19.00
N SER A 348 0.34 -62.28 18.28
CA SER A 348 -0.38 -61.66 17.16
C SER A 348 -1.31 -60.51 17.57
N PHE A 349 -1.94 -60.60 18.75
CA PHE A 349 -2.86 -59.56 19.23
C PHE A 349 -2.09 -58.36 19.78
N ARG A 350 -0.95 -58.60 20.47
CA ARG A 350 -0.09 -57.52 20.97
C ARG A 350 0.49 -56.70 19.82
N GLU A 351 0.97 -57.34 18.76
CA GLU A 351 1.52 -56.62 17.60
C GLU A 351 0.45 -55.78 16.87
N ALA A 352 -0.77 -56.30 16.70
CA ALA A 352 -1.86 -55.56 16.08
C ALA A 352 -2.24 -54.30 16.89
N MET A 353 -2.36 -54.43 18.22
CA MET A 353 -2.70 -53.31 19.09
C MET A 353 -1.59 -52.25 19.15
N LEU A 354 -0.33 -52.67 19.09
CA LEU A 354 0.83 -51.77 19.09
C LEU A 354 0.90 -50.97 17.77
N THR A 355 0.60 -51.63 16.65
CA THR A 355 0.53 -50.98 15.32
C THR A 355 -0.58 -49.93 15.26
N VAL A 356 -1.78 -50.24 15.77
CA VAL A 356 -2.90 -49.30 15.82
C VAL A 356 -2.58 -48.11 16.73
N GLY A 357 -2.00 -48.36 17.92
CA GLY A 357 -1.58 -47.32 18.85
C GLY A 357 -0.58 -46.34 18.24
N ILE A 358 0.49 -46.84 17.60
CA ILE A 358 1.50 -46.01 16.93
C ILE A 358 0.88 -45.16 15.81
N THR A 359 0.02 -45.77 14.99
CA THR A 359 -0.61 -45.07 13.86
C THR A 359 -1.46 -43.89 14.31
N LEU A 360 -2.25 -44.05 15.38
CA LEU A 360 -3.08 -42.98 15.94
C LEU A 360 -2.25 -41.83 16.53
N ILE A 361 -1.09 -42.13 17.13
CA ILE A 361 -0.17 -41.11 17.65
C ILE A 361 0.42 -40.28 16.51
N ILE A 362 0.93 -40.94 15.45
CA ILE A 362 1.52 -40.27 14.28
C ILE A 362 0.48 -39.36 13.62
N LEU A 363 -0.74 -39.85 13.44
CA LEU A 363 -1.84 -39.06 12.85
C LEU A 363 -2.14 -37.83 13.72
N SER A 364 -2.22 -38.00 15.04
CA SER A 364 -2.51 -36.91 15.99
C SER A 364 -1.44 -35.80 15.98
N PHE A 365 -0.16 -36.18 15.96
CA PHE A 365 0.94 -35.22 15.87
C PHE A 365 0.94 -34.45 14.54
N SER A 366 0.62 -35.13 13.44
CA SER A 366 0.61 -34.53 12.09
C SER A 366 -0.42 -33.40 11.95
N PHE A 367 -1.54 -33.44 12.69
CA PHE A 367 -2.53 -32.37 12.69
C PHE A 367 -2.30 -31.29 13.77
N ALA A 368 -1.74 -31.66 14.93
CA ALA A 368 -1.51 -30.72 16.03
C ALA A 368 -0.36 -29.75 15.76
N LEU A 369 0.74 -30.22 15.17
CA LEU A 369 1.95 -29.43 14.89
C LEU A 369 1.66 -28.21 13.98
N PRO A 370 1.06 -28.37 12.78
CA PRO A 370 0.80 -27.24 11.88
C PRO A 370 -0.14 -26.19 12.51
N GLY A 371 -1.16 -26.65 13.26
CA GLY A 371 -2.10 -25.76 13.94
C GLY A 371 -1.46 -24.94 15.06
N PHE A 372 -0.48 -25.49 15.77
CA PHE A 372 0.29 -24.77 16.79
C PHE A 372 1.19 -23.70 16.14
N PHE A 373 1.89 -24.04 15.06
CA PHE A 373 2.75 -23.09 14.33
C PHE A 373 1.94 -21.95 13.71
N LEU A 374 0.79 -22.22 13.06
CA LEU A 374 -0.02 -21.17 12.44
C LEU A 374 -0.55 -20.12 13.44
N ARG A 375 -0.89 -20.55 14.68
CA ARG A 375 -1.33 -19.63 15.74
C ARG A 375 -0.20 -18.68 16.15
N LYS A 376 1.00 -19.25 16.28
CA LYS A 376 2.19 -18.51 16.67
C LYS A 376 2.55 -17.47 15.62
N PHE A 377 2.36 -17.79 14.33
CA PHE A 377 2.60 -16.84 13.24
C PHE A 377 1.53 -15.74 13.13
N LEU A 378 0.24 -16.07 13.15
CA LEU A 378 -0.82 -15.07 12.97
C LEU A 378 -1.06 -14.16 14.20
N GLY A 379 -0.81 -14.66 15.41
CA GLY A 379 -0.95 -13.87 16.63
C GLY A 379 0.14 -12.81 16.82
N GLN A 380 1.31 -12.98 16.18
CA GLN A 380 2.44 -12.09 16.35
C GLN A 380 2.19 -10.67 15.83
N SER A 381 1.40 -10.50 14.76
CA SER A 381 1.14 -9.17 14.20
C SER A 381 0.23 -8.32 15.09
N ALA A 382 -0.86 -8.89 15.60
CA ALA A 382 -1.79 -8.17 16.49
C ALA A 382 -1.15 -7.86 17.85
N ASP A 383 -0.39 -8.82 18.41
CA ASP A 383 0.37 -8.60 19.64
C ASP A 383 1.43 -7.52 19.44
N ARG A 384 2.13 -7.51 18.31
CA ARG A 384 3.12 -6.47 17.98
C ARG A 384 2.47 -5.09 17.91
N GLU A 385 1.34 -4.95 17.21
CA GLU A 385 0.64 -3.66 17.11
C GLU A 385 0.17 -3.15 18.48
N ARG A 386 -0.41 -4.04 19.31
CA ARG A 386 -0.80 -3.71 20.68
C ARG A 386 0.40 -3.25 21.51
N LEU A 387 1.53 -3.94 21.41
CA LEU A 387 2.75 -3.59 22.15
C LEU A 387 3.30 -2.24 21.71
N LEU A 388 3.31 -1.94 20.41
CA LEU A 388 3.77 -0.64 19.91
C LEU A 388 2.93 0.52 20.49
N LYS A 389 1.61 0.33 20.62
CA LYS A 389 0.68 1.32 21.17
C LYS A 389 0.75 1.43 22.70
N GLU A 390 0.66 0.31 23.41
CA GLU A 390 0.38 0.27 24.85
C GLU A 390 1.56 -0.22 25.70
N GLY A 391 2.65 -0.69 25.08
CA GLY A 391 3.76 -1.31 25.80
C GLY A 391 4.59 -0.33 26.65
N ILE A 392 5.25 -0.86 27.68
CA ILE A 392 6.23 -0.13 28.48
C ILE A 392 7.44 0.17 27.59
N ALA A 393 7.82 1.43 27.49
CA ALA A 393 9.00 1.84 26.73
C ALA A 393 10.28 1.31 27.38
N GLY A 394 11.18 0.77 26.55
CA GLY A 394 12.46 0.20 26.95
C GLY A 394 13.53 0.41 25.91
N LYS A 395 14.71 -0.15 26.20
CA LYS A 395 15.87 -0.17 25.29
C LYS A 395 16.39 -1.59 25.16
N ALA A 396 16.87 -1.96 23.98
CA ALA A 396 17.63 -3.18 23.73
C ALA A 396 19.00 -2.84 23.16
N GLU A 397 20.07 -3.29 23.80
CA GLU A 397 21.40 -3.29 23.21
C GLU A 397 21.62 -4.58 22.42
N ILE A 398 22.06 -4.47 21.17
CA ILE A 398 22.38 -5.63 20.34
C ILE A 398 23.69 -6.23 20.83
N ILE A 399 23.67 -7.48 21.27
CA ILE A 399 24.88 -8.20 21.69
C ILE A 399 25.49 -8.95 20.51
N SER A 400 24.67 -9.55 19.66
CA SER A 400 25.13 -10.22 18.44
C SER A 400 24.05 -10.26 17.37
N VAL A 401 24.51 -10.34 16.11
CA VAL A 401 23.67 -10.52 14.93
C VAL A 401 24.24 -11.68 14.13
N THR A 402 23.43 -12.70 13.87
CA THR A 402 23.88 -13.91 13.18
C THR A 402 22.89 -14.26 12.06
N PRO A 403 23.35 -14.47 10.82
CA PRO A 403 22.46 -14.93 9.76
C PRO A 403 21.94 -16.33 10.09
N THR A 404 20.65 -16.55 9.88
CA THR A 404 20.04 -17.87 10.18
C THR A 404 20.19 -18.87 9.04
N GLY A 405 20.60 -18.41 7.85
CA GLY A 405 20.61 -19.20 6.61
C GLY A 405 19.23 -19.31 5.94
N TRP A 406 18.18 -18.72 6.52
CA TRP A 406 16.82 -18.71 5.95
C TRP A 406 16.50 -17.36 5.28
N THR A 407 15.75 -17.43 4.19
CA THR A 407 15.14 -16.28 3.52
C THR A 407 13.62 -16.41 3.51
N VAL A 408 12.91 -15.29 3.47
CA VAL A 408 11.45 -15.23 3.24
C VAL A 408 11.22 -14.20 2.14
N ASN A 409 10.70 -14.64 0.98
CA ASN A 409 10.55 -13.79 -0.21
C ASN A 409 11.86 -13.03 -0.54
N ASP A 410 12.97 -13.77 -0.59
CA ASP A 410 14.32 -13.26 -0.88
C ASP A 410 14.89 -12.25 0.14
N VAL A 411 14.20 -12.02 1.26
CA VAL A 411 14.72 -11.23 2.38
C VAL A 411 15.38 -12.16 3.41
N PRO A 412 16.68 -12.00 3.71
CA PRO A 412 17.35 -12.83 4.69
C PRO A 412 16.85 -12.61 6.12
N ARG A 413 16.87 -13.69 6.91
CA ARG A 413 16.46 -13.69 8.31
C ARG A 413 17.68 -13.75 9.23
N TYR A 414 17.74 -12.83 10.19
CA TYR A 414 18.82 -12.71 11.17
C TYR A 414 18.32 -13.02 12.58
N LYS A 415 19.21 -13.60 13.38
CA LYS A 415 19.04 -13.82 14.82
C LYS A 415 19.78 -12.73 15.59
N PHE A 416 19.04 -12.03 16.44
CA PHE A 416 19.54 -11.00 17.33
C PHE A 416 19.59 -11.52 18.75
N GLU A 417 20.74 -11.42 19.41
CA GLU A 417 20.82 -11.51 20.87
C GLU A 417 20.81 -10.10 21.43
N LEU A 418 19.91 -9.82 22.36
CA LEU A 418 19.63 -8.49 22.88
C LEU A 418 19.79 -8.46 24.40
N LEU A 419 20.33 -7.36 24.94
CA LEU A 419 20.25 -7.03 26.36
C LEU A 419 19.19 -5.95 26.55
N ILE A 420 18.05 -6.35 27.12
CA ILE A 420 16.87 -5.50 27.30
C ILE A 420 16.93 -4.81 28.65
N THR A 421 16.71 -3.50 28.67
CA THR A 421 16.59 -2.67 29.86
C THR A 421 15.21 -2.00 29.88
N LEU A 422 14.46 -2.24 30.96
CA LEU A 422 13.13 -1.67 31.20
C LEU A 422 13.12 -0.86 32.51
N PRO A 423 12.26 0.16 32.65
CA PRO A 423 12.10 0.88 33.90
C PRO A 423 11.73 -0.05 35.06
N ASN A 424 12.43 0.08 36.19
CA ASN A 424 12.20 -0.68 37.42
C ASN A 424 12.33 -2.21 37.27
N GLN A 425 13.09 -2.69 36.30
CA GLN A 425 13.38 -4.11 36.12
C GLN A 425 14.88 -4.32 35.89
N GLU A 426 15.40 -5.44 36.36
CA GLU A 426 16.77 -5.83 36.06
C GLU A 426 16.92 -6.15 34.55
N PRO A 427 18.05 -5.76 33.92
CA PRO A 427 18.30 -6.09 32.53
C PRO A 427 18.32 -7.60 32.28
N PHE A 428 17.73 -8.03 31.17
CA PHE A 428 17.69 -9.45 30.81
C PHE A 428 18.01 -9.67 29.34
N ARG A 429 18.53 -10.87 29.02
CA ARG A 429 18.84 -11.26 27.65
C ARG A 429 17.62 -11.85 26.95
N ALA A 430 17.45 -11.51 25.69
CA ALA A 430 16.41 -12.06 24.83
C ALA A 430 16.93 -12.28 23.41
N THR A 431 16.26 -13.20 22.70
CA THR A 431 16.58 -13.50 21.30
C THR A 431 15.39 -13.12 20.43
N GLU A 432 15.63 -12.41 19.32
CA GLU A 432 14.61 -12.05 18.33
C GLU A 432 15.04 -12.42 16.91
N LEU A 433 14.09 -12.80 16.06
CA LEU A 433 14.34 -13.14 14.66
C LEU A 433 13.70 -12.10 13.74
N LEU A 434 14.51 -11.35 12.99
CA LEU A 434 14.04 -10.30 12.09
C LEU A 434 14.35 -10.63 10.63
N LEU A 435 13.41 -10.27 9.75
CA LEU A 435 13.67 -10.17 8.31
C LEU A 435 14.25 -8.80 8.03
N MET A 436 15.40 -8.78 7.37
CA MET A 436 16.16 -7.56 7.12
C MET A 436 16.81 -7.65 5.77
N THR A 437 16.69 -6.60 4.96
CA THR A 437 17.35 -6.57 3.67
C THR A 437 18.85 -6.33 3.84
N PRO A 438 19.73 -6.77 2.91
CA PRO A 438 21.17 -6.64 3.06
C PRO A 438 21.66 -5.19 3.27
N ASP A 439 20.95 -4.21 2.71
CA ASP A 439 21.18 -2.77 2.88
C ASP A 439 20.83 -2.25 4.29
N GLN A 440 19.95 -2.94 5.02
CA GLN A 440 19.59 -2.58 6.40
C GLN A 440 20.59 -3.16 7.42
N GLN A 441 21.22 -4.30 7.14
CA GLN A 441 22.11 -5.00 8.08
C GLN A 441 23.22 -4.13 8.70
N PRO A 442 23.88 -3.22 7.96
CA PRO A 442 24.92 -2.36 8.53
C PRO A 442 24.45 -1.47 9.70
N ASN A 443 23.15 -1.15 9.76
CA ASN A 443 22.57 -0.32 10.82
C ASN A 443 22.36 -1.08 12.14
N PHE A 444 22.53 -2.40 12.12
CA PHE A 444 22.27 -3.28 13.26
C PHE A 444 23.52 -4.08 13.59
N GLN A 445 24.45 -3.44 14.28
CA GLN A 445 25.71 -4.05 14.73
C GLN A 445 25.69 -4.27 16.26
N PRO A 446 26.52 -5.19 16.78
CA PRO A 446 26.75 -5.30 18.21
C PRO A 446 27.11 -3.95 18.85
N GLY A 447 26.53 -3.65 20.01
CA GLY A 447 26.64 -2.39 20.74
C GLY A 447 25.58 -1.33 20.38
N VAL A 448 24.85 -1.49 19.27
CA VAL A 448 23.77 -0.56 18.90
C VAL A 448 22.60 -0.71 19.87
N THR A 449 22.08 0.42 20.37
CA THR A 449 20.88 0.45 21.22
C THR A 449 19.64 0.82 20.40
N ILE A 450 18.61 -0.01 20.44
CA ILE A 450 17.33 0.19 19.75
C ILE A 450 16.23 0.43 20.80
N GLY A 451 15.27 1.30 20.49
CA GLY A 451 14.06 1.43 21.30
C GLY A 451 13.17 0.19 21.20
N LEU A 452 12.43 -0.11 22.28
CA LEU A 452 11.42 -1.17 22.25
C LEU A 452 10.22 -0.86 23.12
N LYS A 453 9.15 -1.63 22.92
CA LYS A 453 7.95 -1.64 23.75
C LYS A 453 7.70 -3.06 24.27
N ALA A 454 7.65 -3.24 25.59
CA ALA A 454 7.45 -4.54 26.24
C ALA A 454 6.06 -4.66 26.88
N ASP A 455 5.53 -5.87 26.98
CA ASP A 455 4.26 -6.14 27.64
C ASP A 455 4.42 -5.89 29.16
N PRO A 456 3.60 -5.03 29.78
CA PRO A 456 3.66 -4.80 31.22
C PRO A 456 3.46 -6.07 32.06
N LYS A 457 2.69 -7.04 31.55
CA LYS A 457 2.40 -8.31 32.23
C LYS A 457 3.42 -9.39 31.90
N ASN A 458 4.18 -9.25 30.82
CA ASN A 458 5.18 -10.23 30.40
C ASN A 458 6.35 -9.53 29.66
N PRO A 459 7.35 -9.03 30.37
CA PRO A 459 8.48 -8.28 29.80
C PRO A 459 9.23 -8.99 28.67
N LYS A 460 9.20 -10.34 28.64
CA LYS A 460 9.80 -11.15 27.57
C LYS A 460 9.04 -11.07 26.23
N LYS A 461 7.83 -10.52 26.22
CA LYS A 461 7.10 -10.17 25.01
C LYS A 461 7.33 -8.70 24.71
N PHE A 462 8.06 -8.40 23.64
CA PHE A 462 8.39 -7.04 23.24
C PHE A 462 8.33 -6.87 21.73
N ALA A 463 8.26 -5.61 21.30
CA ALA A 463 8.34 -5.19 19.91
C ALA A 463 9.47 -4.16 19.78
N LEU A 464 10.40 -4.40 18.86
CA LEU A 464 11.48 -3.47 18.54
C LEU A 464 10.95 -2.30 17.69
N LEU A 465 11.37 -1.09 18.03
CA LEU A 465 11.13 0.14 17.27
C LEU A 465 12.21 0.26 16.20
N LEU A 466 12.04 -0.48 15.11
CA LEU A 466 12.92 -0.41 13.94
C LEU A 466 12.51 0.84 13.14
N GLY A 467 13.36 1.88 13.21
CA GLY A 467 13.19 3.13 12.46
C GLY A 467 13.74 3.05 11.04
#